data_AF-A0A1I5H6H4-F1
#
_entry.id   AF-A0A1I5H6H4-F1
#
_cell.length_a   1.000
_cell.length_b   1.000
_cell.length_c   1.000
_cell.angle_alpha   90.00
_cell.angle_beta   90.00
_cell.angle_gamma   90.00
#
_symmetry.space_group_name_H-M   'P 1'
#
loop_
_entity.id
_entity.type
_entity.pdbx_description
1 polymer ?
#
loop_
_entity_poly.entity_id
_entity_poly.type
_entity_poly.pdbx_seq_one_letter_code
_entity_poly.pdbx_strand_id
1 'polypeptide(L)'
;MNVMNRPAPPKPTARKASPVNAEYEDKAKDMVREAMKAQGVTVDQLTERLKAIGVDMSSGGVANKISRGGFSSAFMLQCMEAMGLEIKPLEK
;
A
#
# COMPACT_ATOMS: atom_id res chain seq x y z
N MET A 1 -6.52 9.72 -40.52
CA MET A 1 -6.74 9.21 -39.14
C MET A 1 -6.93 7.71 -39.20
N ASN A 2 -6.11 6.89 -38.53
CA ASN A 2 -6.29 5.43 -38.51
C ASN A 2 -6.48 4.95 -37.05
N VAL A 3 -7.73 4.65 -36.69
CA VAL A 3 -8.14 4.31 -35.31
C VAL A 3 -8.51 2.83 -35.15
N MET A 4 -8.23 1.97 -36.15
CA MET A 4 -8.91 0.68 -36.29
C MET A 4 -8.09 -0.59 -36.01
N ASN A 5 -6.91 -0.52 -35.39
CA ASN A 5 -6.21 -1.74 -34.98
C ASN A 5 -5.64 -1.67 -33.55
N ARG A 6 -6.53 -1.58 -32.56
CA ARG A 6 -6.15 -1.80 -31.15
C ARG A 6 -6.34 -3.29 -30.83
N PRO A 7 -5.30 -4.01 -30.37
CA PRO A 7 -5.46 -5.40 -29.97
C PRO A 7 -6.51 -5.51 -28.87
N ALA A 8 -7.27 -6.60 -28.90
CA ALA A 8 -8.28 -6.86 -27.88
C ALA A 8 -7.63 -6.85 -26.47
N PRO A 9 -8.31 -6.29 -25.46
CA PRO A 9 -7.80 -6.32 -24.09
C PRO A 9 -7.48 -7.76 -23.67
N PRO A 10 -6.41 -7.98 -22.89
CA PRO A 10 -6.14 -9.29 -22.33
C PRO A 10 -7.36 -9.78 -21.53
N LYS A 11 -7.66 -11.08 -21.62
CA LYS A 11 -8.76 -11.67 -20.85
C LYS A 11 -8.54 -11.37 -19.36
N PRO A 12 -9.53 -10.81 -18.64
CA PRO A 12 -9.37 -10.49 -17.23
C PRO A 12 -9.19 -11.78 -16.44
N THR A 13 -7.98 -12.00 -15.94
CA THR A 13 -7.68 -13.04 -14.94
C THR A 13 -7.79 -12.44 -13.55
N ALA A 14 -8.08 -13.27 -12.54
CA ALA A 14 -8.14 -12.81 -11.16
C ALA A 14 -6.76 -12.28 -10.75
N ARG A 15 -6.64 -10.95 -10.56
CA ARG A 15 -5.36 -10.28 -10.29
C ARG A 15 -4.63 -10.88 -9.08
N LYS A 16 -5.36 -11.35 -8.06
CA LYS A 16 -4.79 -11.96 -6.85
C LYS A 16 -4.03 -13.27 -7.06
N ALA A 17 -4.24 -13.97 -8.19
CA ALA A 17 -3.55 -15.23 -8.48
C ALA A 17 -2.28 -15.05 -9.33
N SER A 18 -1.93 -13.82 -9.71
CA SER A 18 -0.74 -13.57 -10.52
C SER A 18 0.52 -13.59 -9.65
N PRO A 19 1.56 -14.36 -10.01
CA PRO A 19 2.82 -14.37 -9.27
C PRO A 19 3.50 -13.00 -9.23
N VAL A 20 3.32 -12.19 -10.29
CA VAL A 20 3.84 -10.82 -10.34
C VAL A 20 3.21 -9.96 -9.24
N ASN A 21 1.89 -10.05 -9.07
CA ASN A 21 1.22 -9.25 -8.04
C ASN A 21 1.65 -9.68 -6.64
N ALA A 22 1.80 -10.98 -6.39
CA ALA A 22 2.30 -11.48 -5.11
C ALA A 22 3.69 -10.92 -4.76
N GLU A 23 4.61 -10.89 -5.74
CA GLU A 23 5.95 -10.29 -5.54
C GLU A 23 5.88 -8.81 -5.16
N TYR A 24 5.02 -8.02 -5.81
CA TYR A 24 4.88 -6.59 -5.50
C TYR A 24 4.09 -6.34 -4.22
N GLU A 25 3.12 -7.19 -3.87
CA GLU A 25 2.43 -7.15 -2.57
C GLU A 25 3.43 -7.43 -1.42
N ASP A 26 4.37 -8.35 -1.62
CA ASP A 26 5.45 -8.63 -0.68
C ASP A 26 6.40 -7.43 -0.52
N LYS A 27 6.81 -6.80 -1.62
CA LYS A 27 7.61 -5.56 -1.56
C LYS A 27 6.85 -4.43 -0.85
N ALA A 28 5.55 -4.29 -1.09
CA ALA A 28 4.74 -3.24 -0.49
C ALA A 28 4.61 -3.40 1.03
N LYS A 29 4.33 -4.61 1.52
CA LYS A 29 4.26 -4.84 2.97
C LYS A 29 5.60 -4.66 3.66
N ASP A 30 6.70 -5.08 3.02
CA ASP A 30 8.04 -4.97 3.59
C ASP A 30 8.44 -3.49 3.69
N MET A 31 8.16 -2.68 2.67
CA MET A 31 8.37 -1.23 2.72
C MET A 31 7.66 -0.57 3.90
N VAL A 32 6.38 -0.91 4.15
CA VAL A 32 5.64 -0.35 5.29
C VAL A 32 6.24 -0.82 6.62
N ARG A 33 6.62 -2.10 6.74
CA ARG A 33 7.23 -2.66 7.95
C ARG A 33 8.59 -2.05 8.27
N GLU A 34 9.42 -1.86 7.25
CA GLU A 34 10.72 -1.22 7.39
C GLU A 34 10.59 0.25 7.79
N ALA A 35 9.64 0.97 7.19
CA ALA A 35 9.28 2.33 7.61
C ALA A 35 8.85 2.39 9.09
N MET A 36 7.97 1.48 9.51
CA MET A 36 7.54 1.37 10.92
C MET A 36 8.74 1.10 11.84
N LYS A 37 9.63 0.18 11.47
CA LYS A 37 10.84 -0.13 12.23
C LYS A 37 11.79 1.06 12.31
N ALA A 38 12.00 1.77 11.21
CA ALA A 38 12.87 2.96 11.14
C ALA A 38 12.34 4.10 12.03
N GLN A 39 11.02 4.25 12.11
CA GLN A 39 10.35 5.27 12.94
C GLN A 39 10.06 4.81 14.37
N GLY A 40 10.36 3.54 14.71
CA GLY A 40 10.06 2.97 16.04
C GLY A 40 8.56 2.89 16.37
N VAL A 41 7.71 2.76 15.35
CA VAL A 41 6.24 2.81 15.49
C VAL A 41 5.66 1.40 15.56
N THR A 42 4.86 1.12 16.58
CA THR A 42 4.11 -0.15 16.69
C THR A 42 2.83 -0.12 15.86
N VAL A 43 2.21 -1.27 15.62
CA VAL A 43 0.93 -1.32 14.88
C VAL A 43 -0.16 -0.54 15.62
N ASP A 44 -0.22 -0.62 16.96
CA ASP A 44 -1.18 0.12 17.76
C ASP A 44 -0.98 1.63 17.62
N GLN A 45 0.26 2.10 17.73
CA GLN A 45 0.58 3.52 17.54
C GLN A 45 0.26 3.98 16.11
N LEU A 46 0.58 3.18 15.10
CA LEU A 46 0.21 3.49 13.72
C LEU A 46 -1.31 3.60 13.58
N THR A 47 -2.06 2.71 14.24
CA THR A 47 -3.53 2.72 14.21
C THR A 47 -4.08 4.00 14.84
N GLU A 48 -3.55 4.42 15.98
CA GLU A 48 -3.93 5.69 16.62
C GLU A 48 -3.63 6.90 15.73
N ARG A 49 -2.46 6.92 15.07
CA ARG A 49 -2.07 7.99 14.15
C ARG A 49 -2.92 8.00 12.88
N LEU A 50 -3.25 6.82 12.33
CA LEU A 50 -4.18 6.67 11.21
C LEU A 50 -5.58 7.19 11.58
N LYS A 51 -6.04 6.92 12.80
CA LYS A 51 -7.31 7.46 13.30
C LYS A 51 -7.29 8.98 13.40
N ALA A 52 -6.17 9.58 13.80
CA ALA A 52 -6.02 11.03 13.84
C ALA A 52 -6.16 11.72 12.47
N ILE A 53 -5.83 11.00 11.38
CA ILE A 53 -6.04 11.47 9.99
C ILE A 53 -7.36 10.97 9.36
N GLY A 54 -8.27 10.40 10.17
CA GLY A 54 -9.61 9.98 9.74
C GLY A 54 -9.72 8.55 9.19
N VAL A 55 -8.68 7.72 9.33
CA VAL A 55 -8.70 6.31 8.96
C VAL A 55 -9.04 5.45 10.19
N ASP A 56 -10.34 5.20 10.41
CA ASP A 56 -10.80 4.38 11.53
C ASP A 56 -10.73 2.89 11.20
N MET A 57 -9.83 2.17 11.89
CA MET A 57 -9.61 0.74 11.77
C MET A 57 -9.18 0.17 13.13
N SER A 58 -9.41 -1.12 13.37
CA SER A 58 -8.84 -1.81 14.53
C SER A 58 -7.36 -2.12 14.31
N SER A 59 -6.60 -2.23 15.40
CA SER A 59 -5.16 -2.61 15.36
C SER A 59 -4.94 -3.94 14.63
N GLY A 60 -5.78 -4.95 14.90
CA GLY A 60 -5.75 -6.23 14.18
C GLY A 60 -6.11 -6.09 12.68
N GLY A 61 -6.99 -5.14 12.34
CA GLY A 61 -7.33 -4.82 10.95
C GLY A 61 -6.14 -4.20 10.21
N VAL A 62 -5.43 -3.26 10.84
CA VAL A 62 -4.20 -2.65 10.30
C VAL A 62 -3.11 -3.71 10.14
N ALA A 63 -2.86 -4.53 11.18
CA ALA A 63 -1.89 -5.62 11.14
C ALA A 63 -2.16 -6.59 9.97
N ASN A 64 -3.41 -7.03 9.82
CA ASN A 64 -3.81 -7.96 8.76
C ASN A 64 -3.74 -7.34 7.37
N LYS A 65 -4.03 -6.04 7.25
CA LYS A 65 -3.94 -5.33 5.99
C LYS A 65 -2.49 -5.22 5.53
N ILE A 66 -1.60 -4.81 6.44
CA ILE A 66 -0.15 -4.75 6.17
C ILE A 66 0.39 -6.15 5.87
N SER A 67 0.05 -7.17 6.67
CA SER A 67 0.61 -8.53 6.50
C SER A 67 0.26 -9.17 5.15
N ARG A 68 -0.90 -8.84 4.58
CA ARG A 68 -1.36 -9.33 3.28
C ARG A 68 -0.76 -8.60 2.07
N GLY A 69 -0.22 -7.38 2.23
CA GLY A 69 0.41 -6.62 1.15
C GLY A 69 -0.52 -6.07 0.06
N GLY A 70 -1.66 -6.69 -0.19
CA GLY A 70 -2.68 -6.27 -1.18
C GLY A 70 -3.55 -5.09 -0.74
N PHE A 71 -2.95 -4.02 -0.23
CA PHE A 71 -3.62 -2.76 0.10
C PHE A 71 -3.49 -1.72 -1.02
N SER A 72 -4.34 -0.69 -0.98
CA SER A 72 -4.28 0.40 -1.96
C SER A 72 -3.06 1.28 -1.73
N SER A 73 -2.58 1.93 -2.79
CA SER A 73 -1.55 2.97 -2.67
C SER A 73 -1.99 4.09 -1.73
N ALA A 74 -3.27 4.45 -1.71
CA ALA A 74 -3.81 5.44 -0.77
C ALA A 74 -3.57 5.03 0.71
N PHE A 75 -3.78 3.76 1.06
CA PHE A 75 -3.49 3.27 2.41
C PHE A 75 -1.99 3.30 2.73
N MET A 76 -1.14 2.99 1.75
CA MET A 76 0.31 3.11 1.90
C MET A 76 0.74 4.54 2.23
N LEU A 77 0.20 5.52 1.49
CA LEU A 77 0.50 6.94 1.69
C LEU A 77 -0.04 7.43 3.04
N GLN A 78 -1.23 6.99 3.45
CA GLN A 78 -1.78 7.26 4.78
C GLN A 78 -0.86 6.72 5.90
N CYS A 79 -0.31 5.52 5.73
CA CYS A 79 0.67 4.98 6.67
C CYS A 79 1.95 5.83 6.72
N MET A 80 2.46 6.27 5.56
CA MET A 80 3.64 7.14 5.49
C MET A 80 3.40 8.48 6.20
N GLU A 81 2.27 9.15 5.91
CA GLU A 81 1.87 10.40 6.54
C GLU A 81 1.70 10.23 8.07
N ALA A 82 1.02 9.17 8.51
CA ALA A 82 0.87 8.85 9.93
C ALA A 82 2.22 8.57 10.63
N MET A 83 3.24 8.15 9.90
CA MET A 83 4.61 7.97 10.42
C MET A 83 5.48 9.22 10.28
N GLY A 84 4.96 10.33 9.76
CA GLY A 84 5.72 11.56 9.52
C GLY A 84 6.70 11.46 8.35
N LEU A 85 6.49 10.50 7.44
CA LEU A 85 7.29 10.35 6.23
C LEU A 85 6.72 11.24 5.13
N GLU A 86 7.57 12.11 4.59
CA GLU A 86 7.18 13.05 3.55
C GLU A 86 7.29 12.41 2.17
N ILE A 87 6.19 12.40 1.41
CA ILE A 87 6.18 11.91 0.03
C ILE A 87 6.45 13.10 -0.88
N LYS A 88 7.71 13.25 -1.30
CA LYS A 88 8.12 14.26 -2.27
C LYS A 88 8.38 13.60 -3.63
N PRO A 89 7.87 14.17 -4.74
CA PRO A 89 8.42 13.81 -6.04
C PRO A 89 9.90 14.20 -6.04
N LEU A 90 10.75 13.32 -6.57
CA LEU A 90 12.16 13.64 -6.76
C LEU A 90 12.24 14.87 -7.67
N GLU A 91 12.69 15.99 -7.12
CA GLU A 91 13.03 17.16 -7.93
C GLU A 91 14.21 16.76 -8.82
N LYS A 92 14.05 16.98 -10.13
CA LYS A 92 15.06 16.66 -11.14
C LYS A 92 16.18 17.69 -11.16
#